data_AF-R5NQ05-F1
#
_entry.id   AF-R5NQ05-F1
#
_cell.length_a   1.000
_cell.length_b   1.000
_cell.length_c   1.000
_cell.angle_alpha   90.00
_cell.angle_beta   90.00
_cell.angle_gamma   90.00
#
_symmetry.space_group_name_H-M   'P 1'
#
loop_
_entity.id
_entity.type
_entity.pdbx_description
1 polymer ?
#
loop_
_entity_poly.entity_id
_entity_poly.type
_entity_poly.pdbx_seq_one_letter_code
_entity_poly.pdbx_strand_id
1 'polypeptide(L)' 'MFDKSVTKHIYEYIVNNNISLSQINEYTGISVDEIISEGRKLNATELLSLCEYLNIQPNRFVDTGNPERRLK' A
#
# COMPACT_ATOMS: atom_id res chain seq x y z
N MET A 1 16.64 -11.13 -4.00
CA MET A 1 16.20 -9.94 -3.22
C MET A 1 14.76 -9.69 -3.65
N PHE A 2 13.77 -10.05 -2.83
CA PHE A 2 12.37 -9.95 -3.24
C PHE A 2 11.96 -8.48 -3.26
N ASP A 3 11.79 -7.94 -4.46
CA ASP A 3 11.12 -6.66 -4.71
C ASP A 3 9.71 -6.77 -4.11
N LYS A 4 9.50 -6.26 -2.90
CA LYS A 4 8.18 -6.29 -2.26
C LYS A 4 7.29 -5.32 -3.04
N SER A 5 6.21 -5.84 -3.63
CA SER A 5 5.24 -4.98 -4.31
C SER A 5 4.68 -3.94 -3.33
N VAL A 6 4.36 -2.74 -3.85
CA VAL A 6 3.70 -1.66 -3.10
C VAL A 6 2.49 -2.17 -2.33
N THR A 7 1.68 -3.04 -2.96
CA THR A 7 0.53 -3.72 -2.33
C THR A 7 0.93 -4.43 -1.04
N LYS A 8 2.02 -5.19 -1.05
CA LYS A 8 2.49 -5.94 0.11
C LYS A 8 2.93 -5.03 1.26
N HIS A 9 3.62 -3.92 0.95
CA HIS A 9 3.98 -2.93 1.97
C HIS A 9 2.76 -2.27 2.61
N ILE A 10 1.74 -1.96 1.82
CA ILE A 10 0.50 -1.38 2.34
C ILE A 10 -0.23 -2.39 3.22
N TYR A 11 -0.31 -3.65 2.79
CA TYR A 11 -0.91 -4.71 3.60
C TYR A 11 -0.17 -4.91 4.93
N GLU A 12 1.16 -5.00 4.91
CA GLU A 12 1.98 -5.09 6.13
C GLU A 12 1.74 -3.88 7.05
N TYR A 13 1.62 -2.66 6.49
CA TYR A 13 1.31 -1.47 7.27
C TYR A 13 -0.07 -1.56 7.95
N ILE A 14 -1.11 -1.97 7.22
CA ILE A 14 -2.47 -2.13 7.74
C ILE A 14 -2.48 -3.11 8.92
N VAL A 15 -1.88 -4.30 8.73
CA VAL A 15 -1.81 -5.35 9.76
C VAL A 15 -1.01 -4.86 10.98
N ASN A 16 0.15 -4.24 10.78
CA ASN A 16 0.99 -3.76 11.88
C ASN A 16 0.35 -2.64 12.71
N ASN A 17 -0.56 -1.87 12.12
CA ASN A 17 -1.30 -0.80 12.81
C ASN A 17 -2.68 -1.26 13.30
N ASN A 18 -3.02 -2.55 13.18
CA ASN A 18 -4.33 -3.11 13.55
C ASN A 18 -5.51 -2.39 12.85
N ILE A 19 -5.30 -1.92 11.62
CA ILE A 19 -6.34 -1.24 10.84
C ILE A 19 -7.24 -2.31 10.23
N SER A 20 -8.55 -2.14 10.38
CA SER A 20 -9.51 -3.13 9.89
C SER A 20 -9.59 -3.15 8.37
N LEU A 21 -9.27 -4.31 7.78
CA LEU A 21 -9.43 -4.57 6.34
C LEU A 21 -10.89 -4.43 5.89
N SER A 22 -11.86 -4.80 6.75
CA SER A 22 -13.28 -4.65 6.43
C SER A 22 -13.71 -3.19 6.36
N GLN A 23 -13.18 -2.33 7.24
CA GLN A 23 -13.46 -0.90 7.20
C GLN A 23 -12.83 -0.25 5.96
N ILE A 24 -11.59 -0.63 5.62
CA ILE A 24 -10.97 -0.16 4.38
C ILE A 24 -11.85 -0.50 3.18
N ASN A 25 -12.34 -1.74 3.10
CA ASN A 25 -13.23 -2.16 2.01
C ASN A 25 -14.54 -1.36 2.00
N GLU A 26 -15.15 -1.13 3.16
CA GLU A 26 -16.39 -0.36 3.27
C GLU A 26 -16.22 1.10 2.80
N TYR A 27 -15.12 1.76 3.15
CA TYR A 27 -14.87 3.17 2.79
C TYR A 27 -14.32 3.37 1.38
N THR A 28 -13.50 2.45 0.90
CA THR A 28 -12.77 2.62 -0.37
C THR A 28 -13.29 1.73 -1.50
N GLY A 29 -14.07 0.70 -1.18
CA GLY A 29 -14.47 -0.37 -2.10
C GLY A 29 -13.32 -1.34 -2.46
N ILE A 30 -12.19 -1.26 -1.75
CA ILE A 30 -10.97 -2.01 -2.09
C ILE A 30 -10.77 -3.16 -1.11
N SER A 31 -10.90 -4.39 -1.61
CA SER A 31 -10.54 -5.62 -0.91
C SER A 31 -9.03 -5.86 -0.93
N VAL A 32 -8.28 -5.25 0.01
CA VAL A 32 -6.80 -5.40 0.05
C VAL A 32 -6.34 -6.86 0.20
N ASP A 33 -7.09 -7.67 0.96
CA ASP A 33 -6.81 -9.09 1.15
C ASP A 33 -6.90 -9.89 -0.16
N GLU A 34 -7.96 -9.64 -0.95
CA GLU A 34 -8.19 -10.24 -2.26
C GLU A 34 -7.06 -9.88 -3.24
N ILE A 35 -6.66 -8.61 -3.27
CA ILE A 35 -5.58 -8.12 -4.14
C ILE A 35 -4.25 -8.82 -3.83
N ILE A 36 -3.96 -9.04 -2.54
CA ILE A 36 -2.77 -9.78 -2.11
C ILE A 36 -2.88 -11.26 -2.49
N SER A 37 -4.03 -11.89 -2.24
CA SER A 37 -4.30 -13.30 -2.54
C SER A 37 -4.18 -13.62 -4.04
N GLU A 38 -4.70 -12.73 -4.88
CA GLU A 38 -4.61 -12.82 -6.34
C GLU A 38 -3.22 -12.45 -6.89
N GLY A 39 -2.32 -11.92 -6.07
CA GLY A 39 -1.03 -11.40 -6.51
C GLY A 39 -1.17 -10.18 -7.44
N ARG A 40 -2.32 -9.48 -7.39
CA ARG A 40 -2.61 -8.31 -8.22
C ARG A 40 -1.86 -7.09 -7.70
N LYS A 41 -1.48 -6.20 -8.62
CA LYS A 41 -0.94 -4.88 -8.29
C LYS A 41 -2.09 -3.87 -8.13
N LEU A 42 -2.00 -3.03 -7.11
CA LEU A 42 -2.87 -1.85 -6.99
C LEU A 42 -2.65 -0.95 -8.20
N ASN A 43 -3.74 -0.48 -8.80
CA ASN A 43 -3.66 0.60 -9.78
C ASN A 43 -3.46 1.95 -9.07
N ALA A 44 -3.18 3.01 -9.85
CA ALA A 44 -2.89 4.33 -9.30
C ALA A 44 -4.07 4.91 -8.48
N THR A 45 -5.30 4.72 -8.93
CA THR A 45 -6.51 5.19 -8.24
C THR A 45 -6.70 4.46 -6.92
N GLU A 46 -6.58 3.13 -6.92
CA GLU A 46 -6.72 2.31 -5.71
C GLU A 46 -5.65 2.64 -4.68
N LEU A 47 -4.40 2.84 -5.13
CA LEU A 47 -3.31 3.26 -4.29
C LEU A 47 -3.61 4.63 -3.63
N LEU A 48 -4.10 5.59 -4.40
CA LEU A 48 -4.44 6.93 -3.90
C LEU A 48 -5.58 6.87 -2.88
N SER A 49 -6.65 6.12 -3.16
CA SER A 49 -7.77 5.95 -2.23
C SER A 49 -7.34 5.31 -0.91
N LEU A 50 -6.48 4.29 -0.97
CA LEU A 50 -5.92 3.67 0.24
C LEU A 50 -5.03 4.66 1.01
N CYS A 51 -4.20 5.42 0.31
CA CYS A 51 -3.34 6.44 0.93
C CYS A 51 -4.16 7.53 1.62
N GLU A 52 -5.24 8.00 0.99
CA GLU A 52 -6.16 8.97 1.55
C GLU A 52 -6.85 8.44 2.81
N TYR A 53 -7.41 7.22 2.75
CA TYR A 53 -8.03 6.57 3.91
C TYR A 53 -7.05 6.39 5.08
N LEU A 54 -5.82 5.97 4.78
CA LEU A 54 -4.77 5.76 5.78
C LEU A 54 -4.13 7.08 6.24
N ASN A 55 -4.48 8.21 5.62
CA ASN A 55 -3.86 9.52 5.83
C ASN A 55 -2.32 9.48 5.67
N ILE A 56 -1.84 8.87 4.59
CA ILE A 56 -0.42 8.66 4.29
C ILE A 56 -0.14 9.11 2.85
N GLN A 57 1.06 9.64 2.62
CA GLN A 57 1.48 9.97 1.26
C GLN A 57 1.91 8.71 0.46
N PRO A 58 1.53 8.58 -0.82
CA PRO A 58 1.88 7.42 -1.65
C PRO A 58 3.38 7.17 -1.79
N ASN A 59 4.19 8.24 -1.78
CA ASN A 59 5.66 8.23 -1.79
C ASN A 59 6.29 7.42 -0.64
N ARG A 60 5.53 7.09 0.41
CA ARG A 60 5.97 6.21 1.49
C ARG A 60 6.08 4.75 1.05
N PHE A 61 5.29 4.34 0.05
CA PHE A 61 5.19 2.95 -0.38
C PHE A 61 5.79 2.69 -1.75
N VAL A 62 5.74 3.68 -2.65
CA VAL A 62 6.55 3.65 -3.87
C VAL A 62 7.97 4.04 -3.48
N ASP A 63 8.91 3.12 -3.68
CA ASP A 63 10.34 3.42 -3.64
C ASP A 63 10.62 4.36 -4.81
N THR A 64 10.34 5.66 -4.64
CA THR A 64 10.67 6.70 -5.60
C THR A 64 12.17 6.86 -5.48
N GLY A 65 12.93 5.95 -6.12
CA GLY A 65 14.38 5.77 -5.96
C GLY A 65 15.05 7.03 -5.43
N ASN A 66 15.19 7.08 -4.11
CA ASN A 66 15.55 8.34 -3.45
C ASN A 66 16.97 8.70 -3.92
N PRO A 67 17.18 9.83 -4.66
CA PRO A 67 18.52 10.22 -5.09
C PRO A 67 19.48 10.44 -3.91
N GLU A 68 18.95 10.65 -2.69
CA GLU A 68 19.75 10.83 -1.49
C GLU A 68 20.42 9.54 -0.97
N ARG A 69 20.03 8.36 -1.45
CA ARG A 69 20.75 7.10 -1.15
C ARG A 69 21.97 6.87 -2.06
N ARG A 70 22.35 7.83 -2.91
CA ARG A 70 23.61 7.81 -3.68
C ARG A 70 24.76 8.59 -3.03
N LEU A 71 24.53 9.22 -1.88
CA LEU A 71 25.54 9.97 -1.12
C LEU A 71 25.69 9.42 0.29
N LYS A 72 26.13 8.16 0.41
CA LYS A 72 26.93 7.69 1.55
C LYS A 72 27.97 6.69 1.05
#